data_AF-A0A226F2U4-F1
#
_entry.id   AF-A0A226F2U4-F1
#
_cell.length_a   1.000
_cell.length_b   1.000
_cell.length_c   1.000
_cell.angle_alpha   90.00
_cell.angle_beta   90.00
_cell.angle_gamma   90.00
#
_symmetry.space_group_name_H-M   'P 1'
#
loop_
_entity.id
_entity.type
_entity.pdbx_description
1 polymer ?
#
loop_
_entity_poly.entity_id
_entity_poly.type
_entity_poly.pdbx_seq_one_letter_code
_entity_poly.pdbx_strand_id
1 'polypeptide(L)'
;MLKAFSVQFLFWVLIPIQISAILWDDFRVKFGPSANRTETNSFVRMPTNVNNAIAAGMVNTSPECINGGKYFGFRYKNRNSDGIYLLFDKNGVIAGIQMSLAKDDIMKQNNPYRFDLLPMFQNETIRGKQYTFLTAYFVNPAIICTTGRDPTTYHAEGTGSGLYFQNGPTPHPSNVVDVPTYRPDAAAEGYTNCECLPGMGFHNFWQVEKWDDTNCREVQPIQLLYNWDGAMIGFVFQILAKSSNPQFEVPPSRLIKAIIGMDRTPKCIMETNEKYGTAALHIYFIDKPWDFKCPAVVA
;
A
#
# COMPACT_ATOMS: atom_id res chain seq x y z
N MET A 1 -42.67 47.58 38.16
CA MET A 1 -41.70 47.22 37.10
C MET A 1 -41.00 45.92 37.51
N LEU A 2 -41.50 44.78 37.02
CA LEU A 2 -40.80 43.49 37.14
C LEU A 2 -39.94 43.30 35.89
N LYS A 3 -38.63 43.08 36.05
CA LYS A 3 -37.76 42.63 34.95
C LYS A 3 -37.66 41.10 35.00
N ALA A 4 -38.09 40.47 33.91
CA ALA A 4 -38.01 39.03 33.70
C ALA A 4 -36.57 38.59 33.42
N PHE A 5 -36.16 37.49 34.04
CA PHE A 5 -34.94 36.75 33.70
C PHE A 5 -35.23 35.87 32.48
N SER A 6 -34.40 35.98 31.43
CA SER A 6 -34.37 35.05 30.31
C SER A 6 -33.17 34.12 30.51
N VAL A 7 -33.44 32.83 30.69
CA VAL A 7 -32.43 31.77 30.74
C VAL A 7 -32.37 31.13 29.36
N GLN A 8 -31.29 31.37 28.61
CA GLN A 8 -31.01 30.68 27.36
C GLN A 8 -30.33 29.34 27.66
N PHE A 9 -31.01 28.24 27.37
CA PHE A 9 -30.42 26.91 27.34
C PHE A 9 -29.63 26.74 26.03
N LEU A 10 -28.30 26.68 26.12
CA LEU A 10 -27.45 26.19 25.02
C LEU A 10 -27.54 24.66 24.97
N PHE A 11 -28.23 24.12 23.97
CA PHE A 11 -28.11 22.71 23.61
C PHE A 11 -26.82 22.51 22.80
N TRP A 12 -25.78 21.99 23.45
CA TRP A 12 -24.63 21.41 22.78
C TRP A 12 -25.05 20.04 22.23
N VAL A 13 -25.34 19.97 20.94
CA VAL A 13 -25.45 18.68 20.24
C VAL A 13 -24.03 18.17 20.03
N LEU A 14 -23.58 17.30 20.95
CA LEU A 14 -22.41 16.47 20.74
C LEU A 14 -22.78 15.44 19.67
N ILE A 15 -22.42 15.71 18.41
CA ILE A 15 -22.44 14.69 17.36
C ILE A 15 -21.25 13.77 17.66
N PRO A 16 -21.44 12.50 18.05
CA PRO A 16 -20.33 11.58 18.14
C PRO A 16 -19.75 11.42 16.73
N ILE A 17 -18.51 11.86 16.54
CA ILE A 17 -17.73 11.50 15.35
C ILE A 17 -17.47 9.99 15.49
N GLN A 18 -18.36 9.18 14.92
CA GLN A 18 -18.10 7.76 14.75
C GLN A 18 -17.01 7.65 13.67
N ILE A 19 -15.76 7.56 14.11
CA ILE A 19 -14.70 7.02 13.27
C ILE A 19 -15.04 5.54 13.10
N SER A 20 -15.69 5.20 11.98
CA SER A 20 -15.95 3.81 11.62
C SER A 20 -14.61 3.19 11.24
N ALA A 21 -13.97 2.49 12.18
CA ALA A 21 -12.83 1.65 11.87
C ALA A 21 -13.32 0.51 10.98
N ILE A 22 -12.88 0.48 9.72
CA ILE A 22 -13.15 -0.63 8.81
C ILE A 22 -12.30 -1.82 9.24
N LEU A 23 -12.94 -2.96 9.44
CA LEU A 23 -12.26 -4.24 9.54
C LEU A 23 -11.66 -4.59 8.17
N TRP A 24 -10.37 -4.89 8.14
CA TRP A 24 -9.71 -5.38 6.93
C TRP A 24 -10.06 -6.84 6.69
N ASP A 25 -11.22 -7.09 6.07
CA ASP A 25 -11.85 -8.40 5.98
C ASP A 25 -11.41 -9.25 4.79
N ASP A 26 -10.62 -8.70 3.87
CA ASP A 26 -10.05 -9.43 2.75
C ASP A 26 -8.61 -8.96 2.46
N PHE A 27 -7.95 -9.64 1.52
CA PHE A 27 -6.63 -9.30 1.04
C PHE A 27 -6.53 -9.61 -0.46
N ARG A 28 -6.51 -8.57 -1.28
CA ARG A 28 -6.48 -8.68 -2.74
C ARG A 28 -5.36 -7.84 -3.33
N VAL A 29 -4.86 -8.24 -4.48
CA VAL A 29 -3.81 -7.50 -5.20
C VAL A 29 -4.20 -7.26 -6.65
N LYS A 30 -3.54 -6.26 -7.24
CA LYS A 30 -3.62 -5.85 -8.64
C LYS A 30 -4.98 -5.25 -9.01
N PHE A 31 -4.97 -4.01 -9.48
CA PHE A 31 -6.13 -3.38 -10.08
C PHE A 31 -6.40 -3.92 -11.49
N GLY A 32 -7.68 -3.94 -11.86
CA GLY A 32 -8.10 -4.05 -13.25
C GLY A 32 -9.47 -3.43 -13.48
N PRO A 33 -9.81 -3.09 -14.74
CA PRO A 33 -11.10 -2.50 -15.05
C PRO A 33 -12.24 -3.49 -14.75
N SER A 34 -13.37 -2.97 -14.26
CA SER A 34 -14.55 -3.77 -13.87
C SER A 34 -15.12 -4.64 -15.00
N ALA A 35 -14.87 -4.28 -16.26
CA ALA A 35 -15.25 -5.04 -17.45
C ALA A 35 -14.41 -6.31 -17.68
N ASN A 36 -13.18 -6.38 -17.15
CA ASN A 36 -12.26 -7.53 -17.30
C ASN A 36 -12.02 -8.25 -15.96
N ARG A 37 -13.07 -8.36 -15.13
CA ARG A 37 -13.02 -9.07 -13.85
C ARG A 37 -12.84 -10.57 -14.07
N THR A 38 -11.61 -11.04 -13.93
CA THR A 38 -11.35 -12.43 -13.55
C THR A 38 -10.46 -12.41 -12.33
N GLU A 39 -10.83 -13.15 -11.28
CA GLU A 39 -10.03 -13.28 -10.04
C GLU A 39 -8.62 -13.87 -10.30
N THR A 40 -8.36 -14.32 -11.53
CA THR A 40 -7.08 -14.79 -12.01
C THR A 40 -6.16 -13.69 -12.54
N ASN A 41 -6.71 -12.53 -12.93
CA ASN A 41 -5.94 -11.45 -13.57
C ASN A 41 -6.05 -10.09 -12.89
N SER A 42 -7.16 -9.80 -12.21
CA SER A 42 -7.40 -8.52 -11.53
C SER A 42 -8.11 -8.79 -10.20
N PHE A 43 -7.79 -8.01 -9.17
CA PHE A 43 -8.29 -8.17 -7.80
C PHE A 43 -8.08 -9.60 -7.28
N VAL A 44 -6.89 -10.13 -7.55
CA VAL A 44 -6.51 -11.50 -7.21
C VAL A 44 -6.50 -11.62 -5.70
N ARG A 45 -7.34 -12.50 -5.16
CA ARG A 45 -7.37 -12.78 -3.73
C ARG A 45 -6.10 -13.52 -3.33
N MET A 46 -5.47 -13.05 -2.26
CA MET A 46 -4.24 -13.61 -1.72
C MET A 46 -4.53 -14.40 -0.44
N PRO A 47 -3.79 -15.49 -0.20
CA PRO A 47 -3.99 -16.30 1.00
C PRO A 47 -3.57 -15.53 2.26
N THR A 48 -4.42 -15.55 3.28
CA THR A 48 -4.18 -14.89 4.59
C THR A 48 -3.61 -15.82 5.65
N ASN A 49 -3.41 -17.11 5.33
CA ASN A 49 -2.69 -18.06 6.18
C ASN A 49 -1.83 -19.04 5.36
N VAL A 50 -0.84 -19.64 6.01
CA VAL A 50 0.15 -20.53 5.38
C VAL A 50 -0.50 -21.76 4.74
N ASN A 51 -1.53 -22.35 5.36
CA ASN A 51 -2.20 -23.53 4.81
C ASN A 51 -2.84 -23.21 3.45
N ASN A 52 -3.52 -22.07 3.35
CA ASN A 52 -4.11 -21.59 2.11
C ASN A 52 -3.04 -21.22 1.07
N ALA A 53 -1.89 -20.68 1.51
CA ALA A 53 -0.77 -20.37 0.61
C ALA A 53 -0.17 -21.64 0.00
N ILE A 54 0.03 -22.68 0.81
CA ILE A 54 0.51 -24.00 0.35
C ILE A 54 -0.53 -24.63 -0.59
N ALA A 55 -1.82 -24.59 -0.24
CA ALA A 55 -2.90 -25.10 -1.09
C ALA A 55 -2.98 -24.37 -2.44
N ALA A 56 -2.63 -23.07 -2.48
CA ALA A 56 -2.50 -22.28 -3.69
C ALA A 56 -1.18 -22.53 -4.46
N GLY A 57 -0.34 -23.47 -4.02
CA GLY A 57 0.91 -23.83 -4.67
C GLY A 57 2.08 -22.87 -4.42
N MET A 58 1.95 -21.97 -3.44
CA MET A 58 3.04 -21.08 -3.04
C MET A 58 4.14 -21.87 -2.34
N VAL A 59 5.38 -21.39 -2.47
CA VAL A 59 6.57 -22.01 -1.90
C VAL A 59 7.22 -21.10 -0.87
N ASN A 60 7.63 -21.69 0.25
CA ASN A 60 8.45 -20.98 1.24
C ASN A 60 9.85 -20.71 0.65
N THR A 61 10.37 -19.51 0.88
CA THR A 61 11.68 -19.04 0.42
C THR A 61 12.56 -18.52 1.55
N SER A 62 12.07 -18.59 2.80
CA SER A 62 12.80 -18.23 4.00
C SER A 62 12.90 -19.44 4.94
N PRO A 63 14.10 -19.85 5.38
CA PRO A 63 14.23 -20.94 6.34
C PRO A 63 13.79 -20.53 7.76
N GLU A 64 13.77 -19.23 8.07
CA GLU A 64 13.51 -18.68 9.39
C GLU A 64 12.65 -17.41 9.29
N CYS A 65 12.02 -17.01 10.39
CA CYS A 65 11.17 -15.82 10.42
C CYS A 65 11.98 -14.50 10.43
N ILE A 66 13.15 -14.47 11.08
CA ILE A 66 13.93 -13.23 11.27
C ILE A 66 14.76 -12.86 10.03
N ASN A 67 15.06 -13.84 9.16
CA ASN A 67 15.78 -13.66 7.89
C ASN A 67 17.06 -12.83 8.01
N GLY A 68 17.90 -13.16 9.00
CA GLY A 68 19.10 -12.39 9.30
C GLY A 68 18.86 -10.91 9.63
N GLY A 69 17.64 -10.54 10.05
CA GLY A 69 17.23 -9.19 10.42
C GLY A 69 16.80 -8.30 9.25
N LYS A 70 16.83 -8.79 8.01
CA LYS A 70 16.53 -7.98 6.82
C LYS A 70 15.05 -7.65 6.66
N TYR A 71 14.19 -8.60 7.00
CA TYR A 71 12.73 -8.48 7.02
C TYR A 71 12.18 -9.55 7.96
N PHE A 72 10.96 -9.35 8.46
CA PHE A 72 10.33 -10.30 9.39
C PHE A 72 9.19 -11.08 8.72
N GLY A 73 9.07 -12.35 9.06
CA GLY A 73 8.04 -13.25 8.58
C GLY A 73 8.58 -14.38 7.69
N PHE A 74 7.83 -15.48 7.68
CA PHE A 74 8.04 -16.58 6.74
C PHE A 74 7.55 -16.16 5.36
N ARG A 75 8.47 -16.09 4.41
CA ARG A 75 8.30 -15.53 3.09
C ARG A 75 7.89 -16.58 2.05
N TYR A 76 6.68 -16.45 1.51
CA TYR A 76 6.12 -17.34 0.49
C TYR A 76 5.91 -16.60 -0.82
N LYS A 77 6.08 -17.30 -1.95
CA LYS A 77 5.81 -16.73 -3.28
C LYS A 77 5.18 -17.77 -4.21
N ASN A 78 4.61 -17.29 -5.31
CA ASN A 78 4.27 -18.16 -6.43
C ASN A 78 5.54 -18.81 -7.00
N ARG A 79 5.52 -20.12 -7.21
CA ARG A 79 6.70 -20.88 -7.67
C ARG A 79 7.36 -20.27 -8.91
N ASN A 80 6.53 -19.80 -9.84
CA ASN A 80 6.94 -19.34 -11.16
C ASN A 80 7.04 -17.81 -11.29
N SER A 81 6.94 -17.06 -10.18
CA SER A 81 7.10 -15.61 -10.19
C SER A 81 7.93 -15.11 -9.00
N ASP A 82 8.66 -14.02 -9.23
CA ASP A 82 9.44 -13.27 -8.24
C ASP A 82 8.91 -11.83 -8.14
N GLY A 83 7.59 -11.62 -8.31
CA GLY A 83 6.98 -10.28 -8.22
C GLY A 83 6.38 -9.95 -6.86
N ILE A 84 5.68 -10.92 -6.27
CA ILE A 84 4.94 -10.75 -5.03
C ILE A 84 5.36 -11.85 -4.06
N TYR A 85 5.68 -11.43 -2.84
CA TYR A 85 6.01 -12.31 -1.73
C TYR A 85 5.11 -11.99 -0.55
N LEU A 86 4.51 -13.00 0.06
CA LEU A 86 3.73 -12.86 1.27
C LEU A 86 4.60 -13.19 2.48
N LEU A 87 4.44 -12.42 3.55
CA LEU A 87 5.14 -12.63 4.81
C LEU A 87 4.13 -13.11 5.83
N PHE A 88 4.34 -14.29 6.39
CA PHE A 88 3.49 -14.85 7.46
C PHE A 88 4.20 -14.74 8.81
N ASP A 89 3.45 -14.45 9.87
CA ASP A 89 3.97 -14.50 11.23
C ASP A 89 4.29 -15.94 11.67
N LYS A 90 4.84 -16.07 12.89
CA LYS A 90 5.19 -17.38 13.45
C LYS A 90 4.02 -18.35 13.67
N ASN A 91 2.78 -17.85 13.68
CA ASN A 91 1.58 -18.68 13.79
C ASN A 91 0.96 -18.97 12.42
N GLY A 92 1.58 -18.49 11.34
CA GLY A 92 1.17 -18.74 9.97
C GLY A 92 0.06 -17.83 9.48
N VAL A 93 -0.18 -16.69 10.14
CA VAL A 93 -1.14 -15.66 9.71
C VAL A 93 -0.42 -14.60 8.87
N ILE A 94 -1.06 -14.06 7.83
CA ILE A 94 -0.47 -13.01 6.99
C ILE A 94 -0.01 -11.84 7.86
N ALA A 95 1.21 -11.36 7.68
CA ALA A 95 1.80 -10.29 8.47
C ALA A 95 2.30 -9.14 7.58
N GLY A 96 2.44 -9.39 6.28
CA GLY A 96 2.87 -8.38 5.32
C GLY A 96 3.02 -8.91 3.91
N ILE A 97 3.49 -8.05 3.04
CA ILE A 97 3.71 -8.30 1.62
C ILE A 97 4.98 -7.59 1.16
N GLN A 98 5.67 -8.18 0.20
CA GLN A 98 6.73 -7.53 -0.54
C GLN A 98 6.42 -7.48 -2.03
N MET A 99 6.77 -6.36 -2.64
CA MET A 99 6.89 -6.21 -4.08
C MET A 99 8.36 -6.25 -4.47
N SER A 100 8.70 -7.02 -5.48
CA SER A 100 10.07 -7.13 -5.98
C SER A 100 10.16 -6.93 -7.48
N LEU A 101 11.13 -6.10 -7.87
CA LEU A 101 11.47 -5.86 -9.27
C LEU A 101 12.90 -6.30 -9.52
N ALA A 102 13.12 -6.94 -10.65
CA ALA A 102 14.46 -7.25 -11.11
C ALA A 102 15.23 -5.93 -11.30
N LYS A 103 16.48 -5.86 -10.80
CA LYS A 103 17.33 -4.68 -11.02
C LYS A 103 17.52 -4.40 -12.50
N ASP A 104 17.62 -5.46 -13.29
CA ASP A 104 17.73 -5.34 -14.74
C ASP A 104 16.55 -4.60 -15.33
N ASP A 105 15.33 -4.66 -14.78
CA ASP A 105 14.17 -3.93 -15.30
C ASP A 105 14.19 -2.44 -14.91
N ILE A 106 14.58 -2.12 -13.68
CA ILE A 106 14.58 -0.73 -13.18
C ILE A 106 15.78 0.09 -13.66
N MET A 107 16.91 -0.57 -13.96
CA MET A 107 18.14 0.08 -14.42
C MET A 107 18.20 0.22 -15.95
N LYS A 108 17.21 -0.30 -16.71
CA LYS A 108 17.18 -0.09 -18.15
C LYS A 108 17.02 1.41 -18.42
N GLN A 109 17.61 1.86 -19.54
CA GLN A 109 17.28 3.12 -20.21
C GLN A 109 17.83 4.42 -19.59
N ASN A 110 18.76 4.41 -18.62
CA ASN A 110 19.23 5.64 -17.94
C ASN A 110 18.06 6.39 -17.25
N ASN A 111 17.26 5.66 -16.47
CA ASN A 111 16.21 6.23 -15.65
C ASN A 111 16.79 7.19 -14.59
N PRO A 112 16.32 8.46 -14.51
CA PRO A 112 16.88 9.46 -13.60
C PRO A 112 16.44 9.27 -12.13
N TYR A 113 15.45 8.42 -11.88
CA TYR A 113 14.93 8.15 -10.53
C TYR A 113 15.98 7.54 -9.61
N ARG A 114 16.04 8.02 -8.37
CA ARG A 114 17.12 7.71 -7.42
C ARG A 114 16.68 6.72 -6.36
N PHE A 115 16.62 5.45 -6.78
CA PHE A 115 16.36 4.30 -5.90
C PHE A 115 17.29 4.25 -4.68
N ASP A 116 18.53 4.70 -4.83
CA ASP A 116 19.55 4.68 -3.78
C ASP A 116 19.34 5.75 -2.69
N LEU A 117 18.52 6.77 -2.95
CA LEU A 117 18.25 7.83 -1.98
C LEU A 117 17.06 7.50 -1.05
N LEU A 118 16.23 6.51 -1.40
CA LEU A 118 15.05 6.15 -0.62
C LEU A 118 15.33 4.87 0.20
N PRO A 119 15.35 4.95 1.55
CA PRO A 119 15.67 3.80 2.40
C PRO A 119 14.64 2.67 2.33
N MET A 120 13.46 2.90 1.74
CA MET A 120 12.46 1.84 1.53
C MET A 120 12.93 0.76 0.54
N PHE A 121 13.83 1.10 -0.39
CA PHE A 121 14.34 0.13 -1.37
C PHE A 121 15.42 -0.76 -0.77
N GLN A 122 15.11 -2.05 -0.66
CA GLN A 122 16.03 -3.06 -0.13
C GLN A 122 16.50 -3.99 -1.24
N ASN A 123 17.82 -4.19 -1.36
CA ASN A 123 18.38 -5.03 -2.42
C ASN A 123 18.65 -6.45 -1.92
N GLU A 124 18.25 -7.44 -2.71
CA GLU A 124 18.55 -8.86 -2.45
C GLU A 124 19.02 -9.55 -3.74
N THR A 125 19.78 -10.63 -3.57
CA THR A 125 20.16 -11.53 -4.66
C THR A 125 19.43 -12.85 -4.48
N ILE A 126 18.63 -13.23 -5.47
CA ILE A 126 17.88 -14.48 -5.50
C ILE A 126 18.39 -15.29 -6.68
N ARG A 127 18.98 -16.46 -6.41
CA ARG A 127 19.51 -17.38 -7.43
C ARG A 127 20.45 -16.70 -8.43
N GLY A 128 21.32 -15.82 -7.94
CA GLY A 128 22.29 -15.08 -8.75
C GLY A 128 21.75 -13.85 -9.48
N LYS A 129 20.45 -13.55 -9.38
CA LYS A 129 19.82 -12.35 -9.97
C LYS A 129 19.53 -11.30 -8.91
N GLN A 130 19.82 -10.04 -9.21
CA GLN A 130 19.57 -8.93 -8.31
C GLN A 130 18.13 -8.42 -8.42
N TYR A 131 17.52 -8.18 -7.26
CA TYR A 131 16.18 -7.63 -7.13
C TYR A 131 16.20 -6.48 -6.12
N THR A 132 15.27 -5.56 -6.31
CA THR A 132 14.93 -4.50 -5.36
C THR A 132 13.54 -4.79 -4.81
N PHE A 133 13.42 -4.71 -3.49
CA PHE A 133 12.23 -5.02 -2.70
C PHE A 133 11.68 -3.77 -2.03
N LEU A 134 10.35 -3.71 -1.97
CA LEU A 134 9.60 -2.87 -1.03
C LEU A 134 8.85 -3.81 -0.10
N THR A 135 8.75 -3.45 1.18
CA THR A 135 8.11 -4.28 2.20
C THR A 135 7.09 -3.46 2.98
N ALA A 136 5.90 -4.03 3.13
CA ALA A 136 4.85 -3.50 3.99
C ALA A 136 4.41 -4.60 4.97
N TYR A 137 4.21 -4.23 6.21
CA TYR A 137 3.66 -5.08 7.26
C TYR A 137 2.26 -4.59 7.63
N PHE A 138 1.35 -5.53 7.85
CA PHE A 138 -0.05 -5.26 8.21
C PHE A 138 -0.29 -5.30 9.72
N VAL A 139 0.78 -5.57 10.47
CA VAL A 139 0.83 -5.62 11.93
C VAL A 139 2.17 -5.09 12.37
N ASN A 140 2.28 -4.72 13.64
CA ASN A 140 3.54 -4.25 14.20
C ASN A 140 4.65 -5.30 13.98
N PRO A 141 5.77 -4.97 13.31
CA PRO A 141 6.82 -5.93 13.03
C PRO A 141 7.39 -6.65 14.27
N ALA A 142 7.36 -5.99 15.43
CA ALA A 142 7.88 -6.55 16.69
C ALA A 142 7.19 -7.85 17.12
N ILE A 143 5.94 -8.09 16.70
CA ILE A 143 5.19 -9.29 17.07
C ILE A 143 5.38 -10.46 16.08
N ILE A 144 5.77 -10.18 14.83
CA ILE A 144 5.71 -11.14 13.71
C ILE A 144 6.46 -12.43 14.01
N CYS A 145 7.67 -12.33 14.56
CA CYS A 145 8.52 -13.49 14.84
C CYS A 145 8.58 -13.89 16.32
N THR A 146 7.88 -13.17 17.20
CA THR A 146 7.96 -13.35 18.67
C THR A 146 6.70 -13.99 19.23
N THR A 147 5.56 -13.31 19.16
CA THR A 147 4.25 -13.80 19.61
C THR A 147 3.37 -14.28 18.44
N GLY A 148 3.42 -13.56 17.31
CA GLY A 148 2.48 -13.74 16.20
C GLY A 148 1.05 -13.37 16.61
N ARG A 149 0.11 -13.56 15.68
CA ARG A 149 -1.33 -13.45 15.95
C ARG A 149 -1.94 -14.82 16.13
N ASP A 150 -2.74 -14.98 17.16
CA ASP A 150 -3.55 -16.18 17.35
C ASP A 150 -4.87 -16.08 16.53
N PRO A 151 -5.64 -17.18 16.41
CA PRO A 151 -6.89 -17.14 15.64
C PRO A 151 -7.88 -16.09 16.14
N THR A 152 -7.97 -15.86 17.45
CA THR A 152 -8.89 -14.87 18.04
C THR A 152 -8.50 -13.44 17.63
N THR A 153 -7.21 -13.13 17.71
CA THR A 153 -6.65 -11.83 17.29
C THR A 153 -6.85 -11.63 15.79
N TYR A 154 -6.55 -12.65 14.97
CA TYR A 154 -6.80 -12.60 13.54
C TYR A 154 -8.28 -12.38 13.20
N HIS A 155 -9.21 -13.02 13.90
CA HIS A 155 -10.65 -12.79 13.69
C HIS A 155 -11.08 -11.36 14.05
N ALA A 156 -10.46 -10.74 15.06
CA ALA A 156 -10.78 -9.39 15.49
C ALA A 156 -10.17 -8.30 14.60
N GLU A 157 -8.96 -8.53 14.08
CA GLU A 157 -8.21 -7.56 13.27
C GLU A 157 -8.35 -7.79 11.76
N GLY A 158 -8.74 -8.99 11.34
CA GLY A 158 -8.71 -9.38 9.93
C GLY A 158 -7.28 -9.43 9.38
N THR A 159 -7.07 -8.92 8.16
CA THR A 159 -5.78 -8.90 7.48
C THR A 159 -4.70 -8.18 8.28
N GLY A 160 -5.05 -7.17 9.08
CA GLY A 160 -4.08 -6.41 9.87
C GLY A 160 -4.69 -5.35 10.78
N SER A 161 -3.88 -4.84 11.71
CA SER A 161 -4.24 -3.79 12.68
C SER A 161 -3.53 -2.46 12.46
N GLY A 162 -2.64 -2.38 11.47
CA GLY A 162 -1.92 -1.16 11.08
C GLY A 162 -1.16 -1.36 9.78
N LEU A 163 -0.52 -0.32 9.26
CA LEU A 163 0.29 -0.43 8.04
C LEU A 163 1.66 0.19 8.28
N TYR A 164 2.70 -0.62 8.08
CA TYR A 164 4.08 -0.23 8.34
C TYR A 164 4.93 -0.49 7.11
N PHE A 165 5.54 0.55 6.55
CA PHE A 165 6.49 0.39 5.46
C PHE A 165 7.90 0.28 6.01
N GLN A 166 8.65 -0.75 5.58
CA GLN A 166 10.06 -0.82 5.91
C GLN A 166 10.79 0.34 5.22
N ASN A 167 11.51 1.13 6.00
CA ASN A 167 12.24 2.33 5.59
C ASN A 167 13.67 2.29 6.11
N GLY A 168 14.37 1.19 5.81
CA GLY A 168 15.72 0.93 6.24
C GLY A 168 16.11 -0.54 6.14
N PRO A 169 17.35 -0.88 6.53
CA PRO A 169 17.92 -2.22 6.35
C PRO A 169 17.28 -3.30 7.22
N THR A 170 16.53 -2.92 8.26
CA THR A 170 15.88 -3.83 9.20
C THR A 170 14.47 -3.33 9.53
N PRO A 171 13.51 -4.20 9.89
CA PRO A 171 12.18 -3.80 10.34
C PRO A 171 12.14 -3.41 11.82
N HIS A 172 13.19 -2.74 12.31
CA HIS A 172 13.23 -2.15 13.65
C HIS A 172 12.27 -0.95 13.73
N PRO A 173 11.65 -0.62 14.89
CA PRO A 173 10.75 0.53 15.02
C PRO A 173 11.30 1.87 14.47
N SER A 174 12.61 2.09 14.52
CA SER A 174 13.26 3.29 13.95
C SER A 174 13.40 3.28 12.42
N ASN A 175 13.21 2.13 11.79
CA ASN A 175 13.40 1.86 10.36
C ASN A 175 12.09 1.44 9.69
N VAL A 176 10.96 1.80 10.28
CA VAL A 176 9.63 1.59 9.71
C VAL A 176 8.86 2.90 9.77
N VAL A 177 8.04 3.12 8.76
CA VAL A 177 7.07 4.21 8.71
C VAL A 177 5.72 3.60 9.01
N ASP A 178 5.20 3.87 10.21
CA ASP A 178 3.80 3.65 10.55
C ASP A 178 2.96 4.73 9.84
N VAL A 179 1.90 4.35 9.15
CA VAL A 179 1.07 5.29 8.39
C VAL A 179 -0.35 5.36 8.94
N PRO A 180 -0.98 6.54 8.92
CA PRO A 180 -2.32 6.68 9.47
C PRO A 180 -3.35 5.88 8.68
N THR A 181 -4.20 5.15 9.39
CA THR A 181 -5.33 4.41 8.81
C THR A 181 -6.55 5.29 8.56
N TYR A 182 -6.46 6.58 8.92
CA TYR A 182 -7.48 7.60 8.69
C TYR A 182 -6.93 8.75 7.82
N ARG A 183 -7.69 9.12 6.79
CA ARG A 183 -7.23 10.04 5.73
C ARG A 183 -6.92 11.46 6.25
N PRO A 184 -7.75 12.09 7.09
CA PRO A 184 -7.39 13.39 7.71
C PRO A 184 -6.08 13.35 8.49
N ASP A 185 -5.81 12.27 9.21
CA ASP A 185 -4.56 12.11 9.97
C ASP A 185 -3.37 11.98 9.02
N ALA A 186 -3.51 11.21 7.94
CA ALA A 186 -2.49 11.14 6.89
C ALA A 186 -2.21 12.52 6.26
N ALA A 187 -3.25 13.32 6.02
CA ALA A 187 -3.07 14.67 5.51
C ALA A 187 -2.33 15.57 6.51
N ALA A 188 -2.60 15.44 7.81
CA ALA A 188 -1.89 16.17 8.86
C ALA A 188 -0.40 15.77 8.94
N GLU A 189 -0.05 14.54 8.58
CA GLU A 189 1.33 14.06 8.52
C GLU A 189 2.08 14.45 7.24
N GLY A 190 1.38 14.94 6.21
CA GLY A 190 1.98 15.40 4.95
C GLY A 190 1.67 14.53 3.73
N TYR A 191 0.72 13.60 3.83
CA TYR A 191 0.18 12.94 2.63
C TYR A 191 -0.80 13.87 1.90
N THR A 192 -0.45 14.28 0.70
CA THR A 192 -1.30 15.09 -0.17
C THR A 192 -2.59 14.34 -0.50
N ASN A 193 -3.74 14.97 -0.21
CA ASN A 193 -5.06 14.46 -0.62
C ASN A 193 -5.21 14.53 -2.14
N CYS A 194 -5.10 13.40 -2.82
CA CYS A 194 -5.26 13.29 -4.26
C CYS A 194 -6.66 12.78 -4.65
N GLU A 195 -6.84 12.45 -5.93
CA GLU A 195 -8.14 12.16 -6.50
C GLU A 195 -8.61 10.73 -6.23
N CYS A 196 -9.92 10.57 -6.34
CA CYS A 196 -10.56 9.27 -6.32
C CYS A 196 -10.63 8.68 -7.73
N LEU A 197 -10.32 7.39 -7.85
CA LEU A 197 -10.67 6.62 -9.05
C LEU A 197 -11.59 5.44 -8.68
N PRO A 198 -12.71 5.23 -9.42
CA PRO A 198 -13.61 4.12 -9.14
C PRO A 198 -12.87 2.78 -9.22
N GLY A 199 -13.12 1.91 -8.24
CA GLY A 199 -12.40 0.64 -8.11
C GLY A 199 -11.00 0.72 -7.48
N MET A 200 -10.46 1.92 -7.22
CA MET A 200 -9.16 2.10 -6.57
C MET A 200 -9.27 2.70 -5.17
N GLY A 201 -10.06 3.78 -5.01
CA GLY A 201 -10.05 4.57 -3.77
C GLY A 201 -9.62 6.01 -3.98
N PHE A 202 -9.60 6.78 -2.90
CA PHE A 202 -8.89 8.04 -2.83
C PHE A 202 -7.40 7.78 -2.66
N HIS A 203 -6.60 8.32 -3.57
CA HIS A 203 -5.15 8.23 -3.47
C HIS A 203 -4.61 9.34 -2.57
N ASN A 204 -3.59 9.00 -1.78
CA ASN A 204 -2.86 9.91 -0.94
C ASN A 204 -1.36 9.64 -1.12
N PHE A 205 -0.63 10.64 -1.61
CA PHE A 205 0.79 10.53 -1.93
C PHE A 205 1.61 11.37 -0.97
N TRP A 206 2.85 10.98 -0.68
CA TRP A 206 3.72 11.79 0.18
C TRP A 206 4.17 13.07 -0.56
N GLN A 207 3.75 14.22 -0.05
CA GLN A 207 4.23 15.56 -0.42
C GLN A 207 4.36 15.81 -1.94
N VAL A 208 3.28 15.62 -2.70
CA VAL A 208 3.24 15.83 -4.17
C VAL A 208 3.72 17.23 -4.54
N GLU A 209 3.36 18.22 -3.73
CA GLU A 209 3.73 19.61 -3.90
C GLU A 209 5.24 19.88 -3.89
N LYS A 210 6.06 18.93 -3.41
CA LYS A 210 7.53 19.02 -3.38
C LYS A 210 8.23 18.19 -4.45
N TRP A 211 7.50 17.50 -5.31
CA TRP A 211 8.12 16.60 -6.28
C TRP A 211 8.93 17.36 -7.34
N ASP A 212 8.52 18.57 -7.73
CA ASP A 212 9.28 19.41 -8.66
C ASP A 212 10.65 19.84 -8.09
N ASP A 213 10.78 19.97 -6.76
CA ASP A 213 12.04 20.35 -6.09
C ASP A 213 13.16 19.34 -6.35
N THR A 214 12.80 18.07 -6.53
CA THR A 214 13.73 16.96 -6.81
C THR A 214 13.68 16.50 -8.27
N ASN A 215 12.94 17.20 -9.12
CA ASN A 215 12.60 16.76 -10.48
C ASN A 215 12.04 15.32 -10.50
N CYS A 216 11.18 15.02 -9.53
CA CYS A 216 10.54 13.71 -9.33
C CYS A 216 11.49 12.54 -9.06
N ARG A 217 12.77 12.81 -8.72
CA ARG A 217 13.78 11.74 -8.55
C ARG A 217 13.66 10.99 -7.22
N GLU A 218 12.93 11.56 -6.26
CA GLU A 218 12.83 11.10 -4.88
C GLU A 218 11.38 10.83 -4.44
N VAL A 219 10.48 10.61 -5.43
CA VAL A 219 9.07 10.28 -5.17
C VAL A 219 8.97 9.01 -4.34
N GLN A 220 8.29 9.05 -3.21
CA GLN A 220 8.11 7.87 -2.35
C GLN A 220 7.37 6.75 -3.10
N PRO A 221 7.78 5.48 -2.93
CA PRO A 221 7.27 4.38 -3.73
C PRO A 221 5.94 3.82 -3.19
N ILE A 222 5.17 4.65 -2.48
CA ILE A 222 3.93 4.28 -1.80
C ILE A 222 2.80 5.27 -2.11
N GLN A 223 1.58 4.76 -2.20
CA GLN A 223 0.35 5.54 -2.22
C GLN A 223 -0.61 4.93 -1.19
N LEU A 224 -1.27 5.74 -0.37
CA LEU A 224 -2.28 5.27 0.57
C LEU A 224 -3.67 5.34 -0.08
N LEU A 225 -4.52 4.35 0.20
CA LEU A 225 -5.88 4.29 -0.36
C LEU A 225 -6.92 4.36 0.74
N TYR A 226 -7.85 5.30 0.60
CA TYR A 226 -8.93 5.52 1.55
C TYR A 226 -10.31 5.43 0.89
N ASN A 227 -11.31 5.09 1.68
CA ASN A 227 -12.71 5.20 1.29
C ASN A 227 -13.23 6.65 1.45
N TRP A 228 -14.53 6.84 1.19
CA TRP A 228 -15.19 8.13 1.35
C TRP A 228 -15.24 8.61 2.81
N ASP A 229 -15.44 7.70 3.76
CA ASP A 229 -15.47 8.03 5.19
C ASP A 229 -14.07 8.35 5.74
N GLY A 230 -13.02 8.19 4.94
CA GLY A 230 -11.63 8.41 5.29
C GLY A 230 -10.92 7.19 5.88
N ALA A 231 -11.57 6.04 6.01
CA ALA A 231 -10.96 4.81 6.48
C ALA A 231 -10.09 4.15 5.39
N MET A 232 -8.93 3.61 5.79
CA MET A 232 -8.02 2.94 4.88
C MET A 232 -8.62 1.65 4.31
N ILE A 233 -8.52 1.51 2.99
CA ILE A 233 -8.97 0.32 2.25
C ILE A 233 -7.84 -0.40 1.53
N GLY A 234 -6.62 0.14 1.59
CA GLY A 234 -5.47 -0.42 0.91
C GLY A 234 -4.31 0.55 0.74
N PHE A 235 -3.37 0.15 -0.10
CA PHE A 235 -2.24 0.97 -0.52
C PHE A 235 -1.74 0.51 -1.89
N VAL A 236 -0.80 1.25 -2.47
CA VAL A 236 -0.14 0.92 -3.74
C VAL A 236 1.35 0.96 -3.52
N PHE A 237 2.05 -0.08 -3.96
CA PHE A 237 3.47 0.05 -4.25
C PHE A 237 3.63 0.59 -5.67
N GLN A 238 4.44 1.64 -5.82
CA GLN A 238 4.73 2.24 -7.12
C GLN A 238 6.23 2.39 -7.31
N ILE A 239 6.69 2.16 -8.53
CA ILE A 239 8.06 2.39 -8.94
C ILE A 239 8.04 3.05 -10.30
N LEU A 240 8.76 4.16 -10.45
CA LEU A 240 8.94 4.86 -11.72
C LEU A 240 9.90 4.10 -12.65
N ALA A 241 9.55 2.87 -13.00
CA ALA A 241 10.21 2.07 -14.02
C ALA A 241 9.23 1.03 -14.57
N LYS A 242 9.39 0.67 -15.85
CA LYS A 242 8.62 -0.39 -16.48
C LYS A 242 9.10 -1.75 -15.99
N SER A 243 8.17 -2.56 -15.49
CA SER A 243 8.43 -3.97 -15.21
C SER A 243 7.93 -4.85 -16.34
N SER A 244 8.66 -5.94 -16.60
CA SER A 244 8.23 -7.03 -17.48
C SER A 244 7.30 -8.03 -16.79
N ASN A 245 7.13 -7.94 -15.47
CA ASN A 245 6.32 -8.88 -14.71
C ASN A 245 4.81 -8.57 -14.88
N PRO A 246 3.98 -9.49 -15.41
CA PRO A 246 2.56 -9.26 -15.65
C PRO A 246 1.72 -9.16 -14.36
N GLN A 247 2.30 -9.42 -13.18
CA GLN A 247 1.65 -9.17 -11.90
C GLN A 247 1.53 -7.68 -11.59
N PHE A 248 2.35 -6.84 -12.22
CA PHE A 248 2.32 -5.40 -11.99
C PHE A 248 1.51 -4.68 -13.08
N GLU A 249 0.88 -3.61 -12.65
CA GLU A 249 0.15 -2.70 -13.50
C GLU A 249 1.14 -1.72 -14.15
N VAL A 250 0.84 -1.33 -15.39
CA VAL A 250 1.62 -0.33 -16.13
C VAL A 250 0.67 0.79 -16.54
N PRO A 251 0.37 1.74 -15.62
CA PRO A 251 -0.63 2.76 -15.89
C PRO A 251 -0.15 3.74 -16.97
N PRO A 252 -1.00 4.06 -17.97
CA PRO A 252 -0.71 5.16 -18.89
C PRO A 252 -0.72 6.50 -18.15
N SER A 253 0.03 7.48 -18.63
CA SER A 253 0.21 8.77 -17.95
C SER A 253 -1.11 9.51 -17.70
N ARG A 254 -2.12 9.32 -18.56
CA ARG A 254 -3.47 9.86 -18.33
C ARG A 254 -4.12 9.39 -17.02
N LEU A 255 -3.88 8.14 -16.61
CA LEU A 255 -4.42 7.60 -15.36
C LEU A 255 -3.62 8.11 -14.16
N ILE A 256 -2.29 8.20 -14.28
CA ILE A 256 -1.44 8.84 -13.26
C ILE A 256 -1.88 10.28 -13.00
N LYS A 257 -2.12 11.05 -14.07
CA LYS A 257 -2.64 12.42 -13.97
C LYS A 257 -4.03 12.47 -13.32
N ALA A 258 -4.89 11.51 -13.63
CA ALA A 258 -6.24 11.44 -13.06
C ALA A 258 -6.23 11.11 -11.57
N ILE A 259 -5.31 10.27 -11.07
CA ILE A 259 -5.24 9.93 -9.65
C ILE A 259 -4.51 10.99 -8.83
N ILE A 260 -3.52 11.68 -9.40
CA ILE A 260 -2.82 12.78 -8.70
C ILE A 260 -3.68 14.05 -8.72
N GLY A 261 -4.27 14.40 -9.86
CA GLY A 261 -5.08 15.60 -10.08
C GLY A 261 -4.59 16.40 -11.27
N MET A 262 -5.51 16.81 -12.16
CA MET A 262 -5.18 17.34 -13.48
C MET A 262 -4.31 18.61 -13.44
N ASP A 263 -4.48 19.45 -12.42
CA ASP A 263 -3.81 20.76 -12.33
C ASP A 263 -2.57 20.77 -11.43
N ARG A 264 -2.34 19.67 -10.69
CA ARG A 264 -1.23 19.55 -9.72
C ARG A 264 -0.23 18.45 -10.06
N THR A 265 -0.46 17.69 -11.12
CA THR A 265 0.47 16.63 -11.53
C THR A 265 1.76 17.26 -12.08
N PRO A 266 2.93 17.01 -11.46
CA PRO A 266 4.20 17.56 -11.93
C PRO A 266 4.56 17.05 -13.32
N LYS A 267 5.15 17.92 -14.16
CA LYS A 267 5.58 17.54 -15.51
C LYS A 267 6.62 16.42 -15.48
N CYS A 268 7.52 16.44 -14.50
CA CYS A 268 8.56 15.43 -14.36
C CYS A 268 8.01 14.01 -14.16
N ILE A 269 6.85 13.83 -13.50
CA ILE A 269 6.19 12.51 -13.39
C ILE A 269 5.72 12.04 -14.77
N MET A 270 5.09 12.94 -15.53
CA MET A 270 4.51 12.61 -16.83
C MET A 270 5.59 12.21 -17.82
N GLU A 271 6.65 13.01 -17.92
CA GLU A 271 7.80 12.74 -18.78
C GLU A 271 8.52 11.45 -18.38
N THR A 272 8.69 11.22 -17.07
CA THR A 272 9.29 9.99 -16.55
C THR A 272 8.44 8.77 -16.90
N ASN A 273 7.12 8.84 -16.72
CA ASN A 273 6.24 7.72 -17.02
C ASN A 273 6.15 7.42 -18.53
N GLU A 274 6.11 8.46 -19.38
CA GLU A 274 6.09 8.27 -20.83
C GLU A 274 7.36 7.60 -21.35
N LYS A 275 8.51 7.95 -20.77
CA LYS A 275 9.81 7.45 -21.22
C LYS A 275 10.21 6.13 -20.57
N TYR A 276 10.02 6.01 -19.26
CA TYR A 276 10.52 4.89 -18.45
C TYR A 276 9.43 3.98 -17.92
N GLY A 277 8.17 4.43 -17.95
CA GLY A 277 7.03 3.71 -17.39
C GLY A 277 6.97 3.77 -15.86
N THR A 278 5.84 3.28 -15.35
CA THR A 278 5.60 3.04 -13.93
C THR A 278 5.13 1.61 -13.78
N ALA A 279 5.67 0.90 -12.79
CA ALA A 279 5.15 -0.37 -12.32
C ALA A 279 4.41 -0.09 -11.02
N ALA A 280 3.16 -0.52 -10.94
CA ALA A 280 2.33 -0.38 -9.75
C ALA A 280 1.76 -1.73 -9.33
N LEU A 281 1.50 -1.87 -8.04
CA LEU A 281 0.75 -2.98 -7.48
C LEU A 281 -0.22 -2.41 -6.47
N HIS A 282 -1.51 -2.43 -6.78
CA HIS A 282 -2.54 -2.15 -5.78
C HIS A 282 -2.66 -3.33 -4.80
N ILE A 283 -2.87 -3.00 -3.53
CA ILE A 283 -3.16 -3.92 -2.44
C ILE A 283 -4.42 -3.43 -1.75
N TYR A 284 -5.42 -4.29 -1.66
CA TYR A 284 -6.72 -3.98 -1.07
C TYR A 284 -6.97 -4.84 0.17
N PHE A 285 -7.55 -4.21 1.18
CA PHE A 285 -7.94 -4.82 2.45
C PHE A 285 -9.46 -5.07 2.56
N ILE A 286 -10.17 -4.92 1.45
CA ILE A 286 -11.63 -5.05 1.37
C ILE A 286 -12.02 -6.11 0.34
N ASP A 287 -13.15 -6.78 0.55
CA ASP A 287 -13.60 -7.87 -0.33
C ASP A 287 -13.93 -7.43 -1.76
N LYS A 288 -14.58 -6.27 -1.92
CA LYS A 288 -15.12 -5.84 -3.22
C LYS A 288 -14.62 -4.46 -3.66
N PRO A 289 -13.30 -4.31 -3.91
CA PRO A 289 -12.74 -3.02 -4.33
C PRO A 289 -13.38 -2.50 -5.62
N TRP A 290 -13.79 -3.37 -6.55
CA TRP A 290 -14.47 -2.97 -7.80
C TRP A 290 -15.84 -2.30 -7.60
N ASP A 291 -16.47 -2.49 -6.44
CA ASP A 291 -17.74 -1.83 -6.11
C ASP A 291 -17.53 -0.42 -5.56
N PHE A 292 -16.28 -0.05 -5.22
CA PHE A 292 -15.94 1.27 -4.74
C PHE A 292 -16.27 2.36 -5.77
N LYS A 293 -17.07 3.34 -5.35
CA LYS A 293 -17.47 4.49 -6.17
C LYS A 293 -16.84 5.76 -5.64
N CYS A 294 -16.46 6.63 -6.57
CA CYS A 294 -16.11 7.99 -6.23
C CYS A 294 -17.38 8.82 -6.06
N PRO A 295 -17.37 9.79 -5.13
CA PRO A 295 -18.45 10.77 -5.03
C PRO A 295 -18.58 11.51 -6.35
N ALA A 296 -19.81 11.88 -6.71
CA ALA A 296 -19.96 12.93 -7.71
C ALA A 296 -19.25 14.18 -7.17
N VAL A 297 -18.41 14.81 -8.00
CA VAL A 297 -17.85 16.12 -7.70
C VAL A 297 -19.04 17.04 -7.47
N VAL A 298 -19.24 17.50 -6.24
CA VAL A 298 -20.21 18.55 -5.97
C VAL A 298 -19.56 19.81 -6.51
N ALA A 299 -19.98 20.20 -7.71
CA ALA A 299 -19.53 21.42 -8.39
C ALA A 299 -19.95 22.66 -7.61
#